data_AF-A0A4V1E1F8-F1
#
_entry.id   AF-A0A4V1E1F8-F1
#
_cell.length_a   1.000
_cell.length_b   1.000
_cell.length_c   1.000
_cell.angle_alpha   90.00
_cell.angle_beta   90.00
_cell.angle_gamma   90.00
#
_symmetry.space_group_name_H-M   'P 1'
#
loop_
_entity.id
_entity.type
_entity.pdbx_description
1 polymer ?
#
loop_
_entity_poly.entity_id
_entity_poly.type
_entity_poly.pdbx_seq_one_letter_code
_entity_poly.pdbx_strand_id
1 'polypeptide(L)' 'MARAATGLGVRDLATAAGVAQATISRLERGEELRPATVAAIRAALESAGVEFIAENGGGAGVRLKKGKQ' A
#
# COMPACT_ATOMS: atom_id res chain seq x y z
N MET A 1 7.69 3.63 0.69
CA MET A 1 6.36 4.28 0.81
C MET A 1 5.57 4.10 -0.49
N ALA A 2 4.73 3.05 -0.58
CA ALA A 2 3.97 2.73 -1.80
C ALA A 2 2.87 3.76 -2.14
N ARG A 3 2.26 4.39 -1.12
CA ARG A 3 1.23 5.42 -1.27
C ARG A 3 1.73 6.67 -2.02
N ALA A 4 2.97 7.09 -1.76
CA ALA A 4 3.55 8.26 -2.45
C ALA A 4 3.67 8.04 -3.96
N ALA A 5 3.82 6.78 -4.38
CA ALA A 5 3.96 6.40 -5.78
C ALA A 5 2.61 6.49 -6.54
N THR A 6 1.47 6.42 -5.85
CA THR A 6 0.13 6.52 -6.46
C THR A 6 -0.49 7.91 -6.39
N GLY A 7 0.14 8.85 -5.68
CA GLY A 7 -0.44 10.17 -5.41
C GLY A 7 -1.60 10.15 -4.40
N LEU A 8 -1.91 9.01 -3.77
CA LEU A 8 -3.01 8.93 -2.79
C LEU A 8 -2.65 9.63 -1.48
N GLY A 9 -3.59 10.38 -0.90
CA GLY A 9 -3.50 10.84 0.49
C GLY A 9 -3.70 9.70 1.49
N VAL A 10 -3.34 9.92 2.76
CA VAL A 10 -3.62 8.96 3.85
C VAL A 10 -5.12 8.69 3.97
N ARG A 11 -5.94 9.74 3.82
CA ARG A 11 -7.40 9.64 3.83
C ARG A 11 -7.92 8.78 2.69
N ASP A 12 -7.44 9.00 1.47
CA ASP A 12 -7.93 8.29 0.28
C ASP A 12 -7.59 6.81 0.35
N LEU A 13 -6.36 6.49 0.77
CA LEU A 13 -5.94 5.11 0.97
C LEU A 13 -6.75 4.43 2.10
N ALA A 14 -6.99 5.13 3.20
CA ALA A 14 -7.79 4.62 4.31
C ALA A 14 -9.23 4.29 3.86
N THR A 15 -9.86 5.19 3.09
CA THR A 15 -11.18 4.97 2.50
C THR A 15 -11.17 3.80 1.52
N ALA A 16 -10.20 3.73 0.61
CA ALA A 16 -10.10 2.64 -0.37
C ALA A 16 -9.86 1.27 0.28
N ALA A 17 -9.09 1.23 1.36
CA ALA A 17 -8.80 0.00 2.11
C ALA A 17 -9.88 -0.33 3.17
N GLY A 18 -10.86 0.54 3.40
CA GLY A 18 -11.91 0.34 4.41
C GLY A 18 -11.39 0.35 5.85
N VAL A 19 -10.34 1.13 6.14
CA VAL A 19 -9.70 1.20 7.46
C VAL A 19 -9.67 2.64 8.01
N ALA A 20 -9.39 2.80 9.29
CA ALA A 20 -9.16 4.12 9.87
C ALA A 20 -7.85 4.75 9.36
N GLN A 21 -7.79 6.07 9.23
CA GLN A 21 -6.56 6.79 8.84
C GLN A 21 -5.39 6.49 9.77
N ALA A 22 -5.66 6.37 11.07
CA ALA A 22 -4.66 5.98 12.07
C ALA A 22 -4.00 4.63 11.74
N THR A 23 -4.74 3.68 11.16
CA THR A 23 -4.22 2.38 10.73
C THR A 23 -3.19 2.54 9.60
N ILE A 24 -3.43 3.45 8.66
CA ILE A 24 -2.45 3.77 7.60
C ILE A 24 -1.20 4.39 8.21
N SER A 25 -1.34 5.35 9.14
CA SER A 25 -0.19 5.94 9.82
C SER A 25 0.61 4.93 10.65
N ARG A 26 -0.05 3.96 11.29
CA ARG A 26 0.60 2.86 12.01
C ARG A 26 1.39 1.96 11.07
N LEU A 27 0.80 1.60 9.93
CA LEU A 27 1.51 0.85 8.87
C LEU A 27 2.75 1.62 8.39
N GLU A 28 2.62 2.92 8.14
CA GLU A 28 3.71 3.79 7.67
C GLU A 28 4.85 3.93 8.70
N ARG A 29 4.55 3.79 9.99
CA ARG A 29 5.54 3.73 11.08
C ARG A 29 6.18 2.35 11.25
N GLY A 30 5.76 1.34 10.50
CA GLY A 30 6.26 -0.03 10.61
C GLY A 30 5.69 -0.80 11.81
N GLU A 31 4.57 -0.36 12.38
CA GLU A 31 3.88 -1.13 13.42
C GLU A 31 3.23 -2.38 12.83
N GLU A 32 3.21 -3.45 13.63
CA GLU A 32 2.56 -4.70 13.24
C GLU A 32 1.04 -4.53 13.22
N LEU A 33 0.43 -4.89 12.09
CA LEU A 33 -1.01 -4.86 11.89
C LEU A 33 -1.53 -6.27 11.66
N ARG A 34 -2.85 -6.44 11.86
CA ARG A 34 -3.51 -7.72 11.59
C ARG A 34 -3.30 -8.11 10.11
N PRO A 35 -3.06 -9.39 9.80
CA PRO A 35 -2.86 -9.85 8.42
C PRO A 35 -3.97 -9.43 7.46
N ALA A 36 -5.24 -9.49 7.91
CA ALA A 36 -6.39 -9.05 7.12
C ALA A 36 -6.35 -7.55 6.78
N THR A 37 -5.87 -6.71 7.71
CA THR A 37 -5.70 -5.27 7.51
C THR A 37 -4.60 -4.99 6.50
N VAL A 38 -3.48 -5.69 6.60
CA VAL A 38 -2.37 -5.58 5.63
C VAL A 38 -2.83 -5.99 4.24
N ALA A 39 -3.59 -7.08 4.12
CA ALA A 39 -4.15 -7.55 2.86
C ALA A 39 -5.12 -6.52 2.23
N ALA A 40 -6.00 -5.90 3.02
CA ALA A 40 -6.91 -4.87 2.54
C ALA A 40 -6.16 -3.63 2.02
N ILE A 41 -5.14 -3.17 2.75
CA ILE A 41 -4.32 -2.01 2.34
C ILE A 41 -3.52 -2.33 1.07
N ARG A 42 -2.98 -3.56 0.98
CA ARG A 42 -2.28 -4.03 -0.22
C ARG A 42 -3.20 -4.04 -1.44
N ALA A 43 -4.40 -4.61 -1.33
CA ALA A 43 -5.37 -4.67 -2.41
C ALA A 43 -5.80 -3.27 -2.90
N ALA A 44 -5.94 -2.32 -1.98
CA ALA A 44 -6.26 -0.93 -2.32
C ALA A 44 -5.11 -0.26 -3.10
N LEU A 45 -3.86 -0.50 -2.70
CA LEU A 45 -2.68 0.00 -3.42
C LEU A 45 -2.53 -0.67 -4.79
N GLU A 46 -2.79 -1.97 -4.90
CA GLU A 46 -2.78 -2.70 -6.18
C GLU A 46 -3.84 -2.16 -7.15
N SER A 47 -5.04 -1.89 -6.65
CA SER A 47 -6.12 -1.26 -7.42
C SER A 47 -5.76 0.17 -7.87
N ALA A 48 -4.91 0.86 -7.11
CA ALA A 48 -4.38 2.17 -7.46
C ALA A 48 -3.16 2.11 -8.42
N GLY A 49 -2.80 0.92 -8.93
CA GLY A 49 -1.74 0.74 -9.92
C GLY A 49 -0.36 0.41 -9.35
N VAL A 50 -0.26 0.12 -8.04
CA VAL A 50 0.96 -0.44 -7.46
C VAL A 50 1.06 -1.92 -7.79
N GLU A 51 2.25 -2.40 -8.11
CA GLU A 51 2.51 -3.84 -8.19
C GLU A 51 3.51 -4.21 -7.11
N PHE A 52 3.06 -5.01 -6.13
CA PHE A 52 3.93 -5.57 -5.11
C PHE A 52 4.62 -6.80 -5.67
N ILE A 53 5.94 -6.71 -5.83
CA ILE A 53 6.75 -7.83 -6.29
C ILE A 53 7.25 -8.57 -5.06
N ALA A 54 6.99 -9.87 -4.99
CA ALA A 54 7.50 -10.71 -3.92
C ALA A 54 9.03 -10.68 -3.91
N GLU A 55 9.61 -10.70 -2.72
CA GLU A 55 11.04 -10.55 -2.51
C GLU A 55 11.82 -11.77 -3.01
N ASN A 56 12.37 -11.70 -4.23
CA ASN A 56 13.37 -12.65 -4.72
C ASN A 56 14.78 -12.25 -4.22
N GLY A 57 14.97 -12.22 -2.90
CA GLY A 57 16.30 -12.25 -2.26
C GLY A 57 17.05 -10.92 -2.04
N GLY A 58 16.36 -9.78 -1.92
CA GLY A 58 17.03 -8.47 -1.75
C GLY A 58 16.25 -7.37 -1.02
N GLY A 59 15.21 -7.70 -0.25
CA GLY A 59 14.31 -6.74 0.42
C GLY A 59 13.02 -6.42 -0.36
N ALA A 60 11.91 -6.25 0.36
CA ALA A 60 10.58 -5.96 -0.18
C ALA A 60 10.57 -4.63 -0.97
N GLY A 61 10.48 -4.72 -2.30
CA GLY A 61 10.46 -3.59 -3.23
C GLY A 61 9.06 -3.22 -3.73
N VAL A 62 8.86 -1.95 -4.11
CA VAL A 62 7.62 -1.44 -4.71
C VAL A 62 7.91 -1.01 -6.15
N ARG A 63 7.15 -1.51 -7.14
CA ARG A 63 7.28 -1.10 -8.55
C ARG A 63 5.99 -0.45 -9.03
N LEU A 64 6.11 0.70 -9.69
CA LEU A 64 4.99 1.30 -10.43
C LEU A 64 4.84 0.62 -11.79
N LYS A 65 3.60 0.26 -12.14
CA LYS A 65 3.29 -0.31 -13.45
C LYS A 65 3.52 0.76 -14.51
N LYS A 66 4.27 0.42 -15.56
CA LYS A 66 4.57 1.34 -16.67
C LYS A 66 3.24 1.72 -17.33
N GLY A 67 2.89 3.00 -17.30
CA GLY A 67 1.65 3.51 -17.88
C GLY A 67 1.53 3.12 -19.36
N LYS A 68 0.33 2.70 -19.77
CA LYS A 68 -0.06 2.84 -21.17
C LYS A 68 -0.37 4.32 -21.39
N GLN A 69 0.38 4.91 -22.32
CA GLN A 69 0.04 6.19 -22.97
C GLN A 69 -1.33 6.09 -23.63
#